data_AF-A0AAD7UVS7-F1
#
_entry.id   AF-A0AAD7UVS7-F1
#
_cell.length_a   1.000
_cell.length_b   1.000
_cell.length_c   1.000
_cell.angle_alpha   90.00
_cell.angle_beta   90.00
_cell.angle_gamma   90.00
#
_symmetry.space_group_name_H-M   'P 1'
#
loop_
_entity.id
_entity.type
_entity.pdbx_description
1 polymer ?
#
loop_
_entity_poly.entity_id
_entity_poly.type
_entity_poly.pdbx_seq_one_letter_code
_entity_poly.pdbx_strand_id
1 'polypeptide(L)'
;MSANPTITPLKRSTREYDDKEFLGEHFSYLLADLLDDWYNGYNLVAYKAIDAYEDYIKNNRPEIKDMEMHEAIDQFQKRVEQELDVQFNIFQKYMYDNITRLPPNTNIQLAHHKDLDLSATKEQEDLLDQELLKARRKILAQKGFKHKLECKSRDLDKELAEVDKVSNMLQLLTKIARNENVPHVDDSIRYVASEAERLRQSTAALVEAIQGNGLLDRVADNQNDRSKFVQATLQKLMERYKNRAPASSSS
;
A
#
# COMPACT_ATOMS: atom_id res chain seq x y z
N MET A 1 -4.24 -25.38 79.73
CA MET A 1 -4.17 -24.06 79.06
C MET A 1 -2.93 -24.08 78.19
N SER A 2 -3.07 -24.45 76.92
CA SER A 2 -1.95 -24.62 76.00
C SER A 2 -1.67 -23.27 75.33
N ALA A 3 -0.45 -22.77 75.49
CA ALA A 3 -0.01 -21.51 74.89
C ALA A 3 0.08 -21.66 73.37
N ASN A 4 -0.52 -20.71 72.64
CA ASN A 4 -0.37 -20.62 71.18
C ASN A 4 1.09 -20.32 70.83
N PRO A 5 1.71 -21.06 69.88
CA PRO A 5 3.06 -20.76 69.45
C PRO A 5 3.06 -19.47 68.64
N THR A 6 3.83 -18.49 69.11
CA THR A 6 4.17 -17.27 68.37
C THR A 6 4.90 -17.67 67.08
N ILE A 7 4.23 -17.49 65.94
CA ILE A 7 4.85 -17.68 64.62
C ILE A 7 5.78 -16.49 64.38
N THR A 8 7.08 -16.70 64.59
CA THR A 8 8.11 -15.76 64.18
C THR A 8 8.15 -15.72 62.65
N PRO A 9 8.05 -14.54 62.00
CA PRO A 9 8.12 -14.47 60.54
C PRO A 9 9.51 -14.95 60.08
N LEU A 10 9.54 -15.94 59.18
CA LEU A 10 10.77 -16.38 58.55
C LEU A 10 11.41 -15.19 57.82
N LYS A 11 12.54 -14.71 58.35
CA LYS A 11 13.46 -13.81 57.67
C LYS A 11 14.03 -14.57 56.47
N ARG A 12 13.34 -14.53 55.33
CA ARG A 12 13.86 -15.07 54.07
C ARG A 12 15.18 -14.34 53.79
N SER A 13 16.28 -15.10 53.67
CA SER A 13 17.59 -14.50 53.41
C SER A 13 17.53 -13.80 52.07
N THR A 14 17.70 -12.48 52.08
CA THR A 14 18.12 -11.74 50.88
C THR A 14 19.32 -12.46 50.29
N ARG A 15 19.22 -12.87 49.02
CA ARG A 15 20.35 -13.45 48.27
C ARG A 15 21.57 -12.56 48.50
N GLU A 16 22.68 -13.15 48.92
CA GLU A 16 23.95 -12.44 48.97
C GLU A 16 24.35 -12.18 47.52
N TYR A 17 24.27 -10.91 47.09
CA TYR A 17 24.69 -10.51 45.75
C TYR A 17 26.21 -10.48 45.72
N ASP A 18 26.81 -11.05 44.67
CA ASP A 18 28.19 -10.73 44.33
C ASP A 18 28.23 -9.28 43.83
N ASP A 19 29.28 -8.52 44.20
CA ASP A 19 29.45 -7.11 43.85
C ASP A 19 29.31 -6.90 42.32
N LYS A 20 29.80 -7.87 41.55
CA LYS A 20 29.75 -7.88 40.08
C LYS A 20 28.33 -8.01 39.54
N GLU A 21 27.50 -8.86 40.15
CA GLU A 21 26.10 -9.04 39.74
C GLU A 21 25.29 -7.78 40.05
N PHE A 22 25.48 -7.21 41.24
CA PHE A 22 24.80 -5.99 41.66
C PHE A 22 25.15 -4.81 40.75
N LEU A 23 26.43 -4.61 40.46
CA LEU A 23 26.87 -3.53 39.58
C LEU A 23 26.47 -3.78 38.12
N GLY A 24 26.48 -5.03 37.67
CA GLY A 24 25.96 -5.40 36.35
C GLY A 24 24.48 -5.03 36.18
N GLU A 25 23.68 -5.30 37.21
CA GLU A 25 22.27 -4.91 37.25
C GLU A 25 22.10 -3.38 37.31
N HIS A 26 22.94 -2.69 38.10
CA HIS A 26 22.89 -1.23 38.21
C HIS A 26 23.23 -0.51 36.89
N PHE A 27 24.32 -0.93 36.25
CA PHE A 27 24.82 -0.30 35.03
C PHE A 27 24.17 -0.82 33.76
N SER A 28 23.43 -1.93 33.83
CA SER A 28 22.86 -2.66 32.68
C SER A 28 23.92 -3.21 31.71
N TYR A 29 25.18 -3.30 32.13
CA TYR A 29 26.29 -3.93 31.43
C TYR A 29 27.29 -4.48 32.45
N LEU A 30 28.06 -5.49 32.05
CA LEU A 30 29.13 -6.02 32.91
C LEU A 30 30.39 -5.16 32.75
N LEU A 31 31.11 -4.93 33.85
CA LEU A 31 32.39 -4.22 33.79
C LEU A 31 33.40 -4.92 32.87
N ALA A 32 33.33 -6.25 32.79
CA ALA A 32 34.16 -7.03 31.89
C ALA A 32 33.96 -6.62 30.42
N ASP A 33 32.71 -6.39 30.00
CA ASP A 33 32.37 -5.99 28.64
C ASP A 33 32.93 -4.58 28.34
N LEU A 34 32.77 -3.65 29.29
CA LEU A 34 33.33 -2.29 29.17
C LEU A 34 34.86 -2.31 29.06
N LEU A 35 35.53 -3.14 29.85
CA LEU A 35 36.99 -3.27 29.82
C LEU A 35 37.46 -3.93 28.51
N ASP A 36 36.71 -4.85 27.94
CA ASP A 36 37.02 -5.43 26.63
C ASP A 36 36.88 -4.38 25.51
N ASP A 37 35.79 -3.61 25.52
CA ASP A 37 35.58 -2.50 24.57
C ASP A 37 36.71 -1.46 24.67
N TRP A 38 37.16 -1.14 25.89
CA TRP A 38 38.28 -0.23 26.09
C TRP A 38 39.60 -0.83 25.61
N TYR A 39 39.87 -2.11 25.88
CA TYR A 39 41.05 -2.80 25.36
C TYR A 39 41.13 -2.72 23.83
N ASN A 40 40.02 -3.06 23.18
CA ASN A 40 39.87 -2.98 21.73
C ASN A 40 40.07 -1.54 21.22
N GLY A 41 39.50 -0.56 21.93
CA GLY A 41 39.64 0.86 21.63
C GLY A 41 41.09 1.36 21.72
N TYR A 42 41.80 1.03 22.81
CA TYR A 42 43.20 1.42 22.98
C TYR A 42 44.10 0.83 21.90
N ASN A 43 43.94 -0.47 21.60
CA ASN A 43 44.70 -1.13 20.54
C ASN A 43 44.41 -0.51 19.17
N LEU A 44 43.15 -0.22 18.85
CA LEU A 44 42.79 0.44 17.61
C LEU A 44 43.45 1.82 17.46
N VAL A 45 43.49 2.60 18.54
CA VAL A 45 44.16 3.92 18.54
C VAL A 45 45.67 3.77 18.40
N ALA A 46 46.26 2.79 19.09
CA ALA A 46 47.69 2.51 19.02
C ALA A 46 48.13 2.14 17.59
N TYR A 47 47.42 1.22 16.92
CA TYR A 47 47.71 0.85 15.53
C TYR A 47 47.58 2.05 14.60
N LYS A 48 46.50 2.82 14.70
CA LYS A 48 46.33 4.04 13.88
C LYS A 48 47.45 5.06 14.09
N ALA A 49 47.93 5.21 15.32
CA ALA A 49 49.02 6.12 15.63
C ALA A 49 50.36 5.64 15.04
N ILE A 50 50.61 4.32 15.07
CA ILE A 50 51.79 3.70 14.47
C ILE A 50 51.75 3.84 12.94
N ASP A 51 50.61 3.55 12.31
CA ASP A 51 50.41 3.72 10.86
C ASP A 51 50.65 5.19 10.45
N ALA A 52 50.07 6.14 11.18
CA ALA A 52 50.28 7.57 10.92
C ALA A 52 51.74 7.99 11.10
N TYR A 53 52.46 7.38 12.06
CA TYR A 53 53.88 7.62 12.26
C TYR A 53 54.73 7.01 11.13
N GLU A 54 54.34 5.84 10.63
CA GLU A 54 54.95 5.22 9.45
C GLU A 54 54.77 6.13 8.22
N ASP A 55 53.55 6.59 7.95
CA ASP A 55 53.29 7.52 6.84
C ASP A 55 54.05 8.84 6.99
N TYR A 56 54.16 9.37 8.22
CA TYR A 56 54.93 10.57 8.49
C TYR A 56 56.42 10.39 8.16
N ILE A 57 57.03 9.26 8.53
CA ILE A 57 58.43 9.01 8.23
C ILE A 57 58.63 8.82 6.72
N LYS A 58 57.76 8.08 6.03
CA LYS A 58 57.84 7.89 4.56
C LYS A 58 57.86 9.22 3.81
N ASN A 59 57.04 10.16 4.25
CA ASN A 59 56.91 11.47 3.60
C ASN A 59 58.06 12.44 3.93
N ASN A 60 58.68 12.33 5.12
CA ASN A 60 59.67 13.29 5.59
C ASN A 60 61.12 12.79 5.55
N ARG A 61 61.35 11.48 5.39
CA ARG A 61 62.67 10.84 5.34
C ARG A 61 62.76 9.75 4.26
N PRO A 62 62.68 10.11 2.98
CA PRO A 62 62.76 9.15 1.87
C PRO A 62 64.14 8.46 1.74
N GLU A 63 65.16 8.96 2.45
CA GLU A 63 66.49 8.35 2.51
C GLU A 63 66.54 7.02 3.28
N ILE A 64 65.54 6.72 4.12
CA ILE A 64 65.46 5.45 4.85
C ILE A 64 64.87 4.39 3.92
N LYS A 65 65.52 3.22 3.83
CA LYS A 65 64.97 2.12 3.02
C LYS A 65 63.67 1.62 3.65
N ASP A 66 62.64 1.47 2.84
CA ASP A 66 61.32 0.97 3.24
C ASP A 66 61.39 -0.33 4.07
N MET A 67 62.31 -1.24 3.71
CA MET A 67 62.47 -2.52 4.42
C MET A 67 63.02 -2.34 5.85
N GLU A 68 64.03 -1.49 6.03
CA GLU A 68 64.63 -1.22 7.35
C GLU A 68 63.64 -0.45 8.25
N MET A 69 62.86 0.44 7.63
CA MET A 69 61.80 1.18 8.30
C MET A 69 60.67 0.27 8.77
N HIS A 70 60.16 -0.61 7.90
CA HIS A 70 59.08 -1.53 8.26
C HIS A 70 59.51 -2.49 9.38
N GLU A 71 60.74 -3.02 9.34
CA GLU A 71 61.27 -3.86 10.41
C GLU A 71 61.36 -3.12 11.76
N ALA A 72 61.78 -1.85 11.75
CA ALA A 72 61.84 -1.02 12.95
C ALA A 72 60.45 -0.68 13.51
N ILE A 73 59.48 -0.39 12.63
CA ILE A 73 58.09 -0.13 13.00
C ILE A 73 57.44 -1.39 13.57
N ASP A 74 57.67 -2.56 12.97
CA ASP A 74 57.18 -3.85 13.50
C ASP A 74 57.74 -4.14 14.90
N GLN A 75 59.02 -3.87 15.13
CA GLN A 75 59.63 -4.02 16.46
C GLN A 75 59.04 -3.03 17.47
N PHE A 76 58.78 -1.80 17.04
CA PHE A 76 58.15 -0.78 17.88
C PHE A 76 56.71 -1.17 18.23
N GLN A 77 55.92 -1.60 17.24
CA GLN A 77 54.55 -2.07 17.43
C GLN A 77 54.50 -3.20 18.45
N LYS A 78 55.32 -4.23 18.32
CA LYS A 78 55.37 -5.35 19.27
C LYS A 78 55.68 -4.90 20.70
N ARG A 79 56.54 -3.88 20.87
CA ARG A 79 56.84 -3.31 22.20
C ARG A 79 55.65 -2.54 22.76
N VAL A 80 54.96 -1.77 21.91
CA VAL A 80 53.75 -1.02 22.29
C VAL A 80 52.64 -1.99 22.72
N GLU A 81 52.40 -3.06 21.95
CA GLU A 81 51.44 -4.12 22.29
C GLU A 81 51.76 -4.74 23.66
N GLN A 82 53.01 -5.15 23.89
CA GLN A 82 53.43 -5.73 25.16
C GLN A 82 53.24 -4.78 26.35
N GLU A 83 53.59 -3.51 26.18
CA GLU A 83 53.45 -2.52 27.25
C GLU A 83 51.99 -2.18 27.50
N LEU A 84 51.19 -2.00 26.44
CA LEU A 84 49.75 -1.75 26.55
C LEU A 84 49.05 -2.90 27.28
N ASP A 85 49.37 -4.15 26.95
CA ASP A 85 48.82 -5.31 27.65
C ASP A 85 49.16 -5.30 29.15
N VAL A 86 50.41 -5.02 29.51
CA VAL A 86 50.83 -4.94 30.92
C VAL A 86 50.09 -3.83 31.65
N GLN A 87 50.06 -2.62 31.08
CA GLN A 87 49.39 -1.48 31.70
C GLN A 87 47.88 -1.69 31.78
N PHE A 88 47.28 -2.28 30.75
CA PHE A 88 45.85 -2.55 30.74
C PHE A 88 45.47 -3.61 31.77
N ASN A 89 46.29 -4.65 31.96
CA ASN A 89 46.07 -5.63 33.04
C ASN A 89 46.13 -4.99 34.43
N ILE A 90 47.08 -4.08 34.68
CA ILE A 90 47.17 -3.32 35.93
C ILE A 90 45.93 -2.44 36.11
N PHE A 91 45.50 -1.77 35.04
CA PHE A 91 44.31 -0.93 35.01
C PHE A 91 43.03 -1.73 35.29
N GLN A 92 42.83 -2.86 34.62
CA GLN A 92 41.70 -3.76 34.85
C GLN A 92 41.63 -4.19 36.30
N LYS A 93 42.77 -4.60 36.88
CA LYS A 93 42.85 -4.96 38.29
C LYS A 93 42.47 -3.80 39.20
N TYR A 94 42.99 -2.60 38.93
CA TYR A 94 42.65 -1.41 39.69
C TYR A 94 41.14 -1.09 39.66
N MET A 95 40.52 -1.21 38.48
CA MET A 95 39.08 -1.01 38.30
C MET A 95 38.26 -1.97 39.18
N TYR A 96 38.58 -3.27 39.13
CA TYR A 96 37.90 -4.29 39.93
C TYR A 96 38.10 -4.09 41.44
N ASP A 97 39.32 -3.77 41.85
CA ASP A 97 39.68 -3.71 43.28
C ASP A 97 39.22 -2.42 43.96
N ASN A 98 39.14 -1.29 43.23
CA ASN A 98 38.97 0.03 43.81
C ASN A 98 37.74 0.82 43.32
N ILE A 99 37.36 0.68 42.05
CA ILE A 99 36.27 1.50 41.47
C ILE A 99 34.94 0.76 41.55
N THR A 100 34.94 -0.53 41.23
CA THR A 100 33.72 -1.36 41.22
C THR A 100 33.62 -2.28 42.41
N ARG A 101 34.34 -1.98 43.49
CA ARG A 101 34.21 -2.71 44.75
C ARG A 101 33.23 -1.99 45.65
N LEU A 102 32.19 -2.68 46.09
CA LEU A 102 31.21 -2.10 46.99
C LEU A 102 31.75 -2.20 48.44
N PRO A 103 31.58 -1.16 49.27
CA PRO A 103 31.95 -1.26 50.67
C PRO A 103 31.08 -2.32 51.35
N PRO A 104 31.67 -3.22 52.15
CA PRO A 104 30.92 -4.26 52.83
C PRO A 104 29.86 -3.65 53.75
N ASN A 105 28.65 -4.20 53.73
CA ASN A 105 27.48 -3.74 54.48
C ASN A 105 26.83 -2.42 54.01
N THR A 106 27.04 -2.01 52.76
CA THR A 106 26.29 -0.87 52.20
C THR A 106 24.90 -1.32 51.78
N ASN A 107 23.85 -0.75 52.39
CA ASN A 107 22.47 -1.00 52.00
C ASN A 107 22.11 -0.16 50.76
N ILE A 108 22.60 -0.57 49.59
CA ILE A 108 22.27 0.07 48.31
C ILE A 108 21.01 -0.59 47.75
N GLN A 109 19.91 0.16 47.68
CA GLN A 109 18.70 -0.29 47.01
C GLN A 109 18.64 0.29 45.60
N LEU A 110 18.58 -0.59 44.60
CA LEU A 110 18.38 -0.19 43.20
C LEU A 110 16.99 0.42 43.01
N ALA A 111 16.85 1.32 42.04
CA ALA A 111 15.61 2.05 41.81
C ALA A 111 14.41 1.12 41.56
N HIS A 112 14.64 0.02 40.84
CA HIS A 112 13.62 -1.00 40.54
C HIS A 112 13.33 -1.96 41.70
N HIS A 113 14.10 -1.91 42.79
CA HIS A 113 13.81 -2.66 44.02
C HIS A 113 12.93 -1.89 45.01
N LYS A 114 12.67 -0.61 44.79
CA LYS A 114 11.92 0.25 45.74
C LYS A 114 10.47 -0.17 45.93
N ASP A 115 9.84 -0.68 44.88
CA ASP A 115 8.43 -1.09 44.87
C ASP A 115 8.26 -2.62 44.78
N LEU A 116 9.36 -3.37 44.96
CA LEU A 116 9.34 -4.82 44.84
C LEU A 116 8.76 -5.43 46.11
N ASP A 117 7.46 -5.72 46.09
CA ASP A 117 6.80 -6.43 47.18
C ASP A 117 7.10 -7.94 47.10
N LEU A 118 8.18 -8.36 47.76
CA LEU A 118 8.56 -9.77 47.91
C LEU A 118 7.64 -10.54 48.89
N SER A 119 6.61 -9.89 49.45
CA SER A 119 5.60 -10.52 50.30
C SER A 119 4.40 -11.09 49.51
N ALA A 120 4.40 -10.93 48.18
CA ALA A 120 3.39 -11.50 47.30
C ALA A 120 3.20 -13.00 47.57
N THR A 121 1.94 -13.41 47.75
CA THR A 121 1.60 -14.82 47.94
C THR A 121 1.51 -15.51 46.58
N LYS A 122 1.74 -16.83 46.56
CA LYS A 122 1.62 -17.64 45.34
C LYS A 122 0.24 -17.51 44.68
N GLU A 123 -0.81 -17.32 45.47
CA GLU A 123 -2.17 -17.10 44.98
C GLU A 123 -2.31 -15.76 44.23
N GLN A 124 -1.59 -14.71 44.65
CA GLN A 124 -1.56 -13.42 43.96
C GLN A 124 -0.78 -13.49 42.64
N GLU A 125 0.32 -14.25 42.61
CA GLU A 125 1.07 -14.53 41.38
C GLU A 125 0.19 -15.28 40.36
N ASP A 126 -0.53 -16.33 40.80
CA ASP A 126 -1.43 -17.10 39.93
C ASP A 126 -2.59 -16.24 39.38
N LEU A 127 -3.12 -15.31 40.19
CA LEU A 127 -4.14 -14.35 39.73
C LEU A 127 -3.58 -13.37 38.70
N LEU A 128 -2.38 -12.83 38.93
CA LEU A 128 -1.71 -11.92 38.00
C LEU A 128 -1.44 -12.61 36.67
N ASP A 129 -1.00 -13.87 36.68
CA ASP A 129 -0.81 -14.66 35.47
C ASP A 129 -2.11 -14.86 34.68
N GLN A 130 -3.22 -15.09 35.38
CA GLN A 130 -4.53 -15.15 34.72
C GLN A 130 -4.94 -13.82 34.09
N GLU A 131 -4.67 -12.70 34.75
CA GLU A 131 -4.90 -11.36 34.22
C GLU A 131 -4.02 -11.07 33.00
N LEU A 132 -2.74 -11.44 33.07
CA LEU A 132 -1.79 -11.30 31.98
C LEU A 132 -2.22 -12.12 30.76
N LEU A 133 -2.70 -13.35 30.96
CA LEU A 133 -3.27 -14.20 29.91
C LEU A 133 -4.55 -13.60 29.31
N LYS A 134 -5.40 -12.97 30.12
CA LYS A 134 -6.60 -12.25 29.62
C LYS A 134 -6.19 -11.05 28.78
N ALA A 135 -5.24 -10.24 29.26
CA ALA A 135 -4.71 -9.09 28.54
C ALA A 135 -4.05 -9.49 27.21
N ARG A 136 -3.23 -10.55 27.22
CA ARG A 136 -2.59 -11.08 26.01
C ARG A 136 -3.61 -11.55 24.99
N ARG A 137 -4.66 -12.27 25.42
CA ARG A 137 -5.77 -12.68 24.53
C ARG A 137 -6.51 -11.48 23.95
N LYS A 138 -6.76 -10.44 24.76
CA LYS A 138 -7.39 -9.19 24.30
C LYS A 138 -6.54 -8.47 23.26
N ILE A 139 -5.22 -8.38 23.46
CA ILE A 139 -4.28 -7.78 22.51
C ILE A 139 -4.28 -8.55 21.20
N LEU A 140 -4.23 -9.89 21.24
CA LEU A 140 -4.28 -10.71 20.03
C LEU A 140 -5.59 -10.53 19.27
N ALA A 141 -6.73 -10.49 19.98
CA ALA A 141 -8.03 -10.22 19.37
C ALA A 141 -8.09 -8.82 18.73
N GLN A 142 -7.57 -7.79 19.41
CA GLN A 142 -7.48 -6.43 18.88
C GLN A 142 -6.56 -6.35 17.66
N LYS A 143 -5.42 -7.05 17.67
CA LYS A 143 -4.50 -7.11 16.52
C LYS A 143 -5.17 -7.80 15.32
N GLY A 144 -5.87 -8.90 15.54
CA GLY A 144 -6.64 -9.58 14.49
C GLY A 144 -7.78 -8.71 13.95
N PHE A 145 -8.49 -8.00 14.81
CA PHE A 145 -9.54 -7.07 14.42
C PHE A 145 -8.99 -5.90 13.61
N LYS A 146 -7.87 -5.29 14.04
CA LYS A 146 -7.16 -4.24 13.30
C LYS A 146 -6.78 -4.72 11.90
N HIS A 147 -6.18 -5.90 11.79
CA HIS A 147 -5.82 -6.47 10.49
C HIS A 147 -7.04 -6.65 9.57
N LYS A 148 -8.18 -7.11 10.12
CA LYS A 148 -9.42 -7.25 9.35
C LYS A 148 -9.99 -5.92 8.89
N LEU A 149 -9.88 -4.87 9.71
CA LEU A 149 -10.28 -3.50 9.32
C LEU A 149 -9.39 -2.95 8.22
N GLU A 150 -8.07 -3.15 8.31
CA GLU A 150 -7.12 -2.72 7.27
C GLU A 150 -7.40 -3.40 5.93
N CYS A 151 -7.66 -4.71 5.94
CA CYS A 151 -8.06 -5.44 4.73
C CYS A 151 -9.35 -4.88 4.14
N LYS A 152 -10.39 -4.65 4.95
CA LYS A 152 -11.66 -4.06 4.49
C LYS A 152 -11.50 -2.64 3.96
N SER A 153 -10.68 -1.82 4.62
CA SER A 153 -10.38 -0.45 4.16
C SER A 153 -9.78 -0.50 2.77
N ARG A 154 -8.78 -1.37 2.56
CA ARG A 154 -8.13 -1.52 1.25
C ARG A 154 -9.09 -2.03 0.17
N ASP A 155 -10.00 -2.93 0.51
CA ASP A 155 -10.99 -3.42 -0.45
C ASP A 155 -12.00 -2.33 -0.81
N LEU A 156 -12.44 -1.52 0.17
CA LEU A 156 -13.28 -0.34 -0.08
C LEU A 156 -12.56 0.71 -0.92
N ASP A 157 -11.26 0.97 -0.69
CA ASP A 157 -10.48 1.91 -1.50
C ASP A 157 -10.41 1.46 -2.97
N LYS A 158 -10.32 0.15 -3.21
CA LYS A 158 -10.39 -0.39 -4.58
C LYS A 158 -11.77 -0.20 -5.20
N GLU A 159 -12.84 -0.52 -4.47
CA GLU A 159 -14.21 -0.31 -4.95
C GLU A 159 -14.47 1.16 -5.27
N LEU A 160 -14.00 2.07 -4.42
CA LEU A 160 -14.12 3.51 -4.61
C LEU A 160 -13.35 3.96 -5.86
N ALA A 161 -12.13 3.44 -6.08
CA ALA A 161 -11.36 3.71 -7.30
C ALA A 161 -12.06 3.21 -8.57
N GLU A 162 -12.73 2.06 -8.53
CA GLU A 162 -13.53 1.58 -9.68
C GLU A 162 -14.75 2.47 -9.93
N VAL A 163 -15.45 2.90 -8.88
CA VAL A 163 -16.56 3.85 -9.00
C VAL A 163 -16.09 5.19 -9.58
N ASP A 164 -14.94 5.70 -9.15
CA ASP A 164 -14.35 6.93 -9.68
C ASP A 164 -13.98 6.81 -11.16
N LYS A 165 -13.47 5.65 -11.61
CA LYS A 165 -13.21 5.40 -13.04
C LYS A 165 -14.50 5.48 -13.86
N VAL A 166 -15.56 4.82 -13.41
CA VAL A 166 -16.87 4.84 -14.09
C VAL A 166 -17.45 6.25 -14.10
N SER A 167 -17.39 6.95 -12.97
CA SER A 167 -17.82 8.35 -12.86
C SER A 167 -17.07 9.25 -13.83
N ASN A 168 -15.73 9.15 -13.89
CA ASN A 168 -14.90 9.91 -14.82
C ASN A 168 -15.22 9.59 -16.29
N MET A 169 -15.48 8.32 -16.62
CA MET A 169 -15.91 7.92 -17.96
C MET A 169 -17.28 8.51 -18.32
N LEU A 170 -18.25 8.47 -17.40
CA LEU A 170 -19.56 9.09 -17.60
C LEU A 170 -19.46 10.61 -17.75
N GLN A 171 -18.60 11.26 -16.98
CA GLN A 171 -18.31 12.69 -17.12
C GLN A 171 -17.68 13.00 -18.47
N LEU A 172 -16.76 12.17 -18.95
CA LEU A 172 -16.14 12.32 -20.27
C LEU A 172 -17.16 12.14 -21.39
N LEU A 173 -18.02 11.12 -21.34
CA LEU A 173 -19.11 10.94 -22.29
C LEU A 173 -20.08 12.13 -22.28
N THR A 174 -20.40 12.66 -21.09
CA THR A 174 -21.23 13.85 -20.94
C THR A 174 -20.55 15.09 -21.53
N LYS A 175 -19.24 15.25 -21.35
CA LYS A 175 -18.45 16.33 -21.96
C LYS A 175 -18.39 16.22 -23.49
N ILE A 176 -18.19 15.02 -24.04
CA ILE A 176 -18.21 14.78 -25.49
C ILE A 176 -19.57 15.15 -26.06
N ALA A 177 -20.66 14.68 -25.43
CA ALA A 177 -22.02 15.03 -25.86
C ALA A 177 -22.25 16.55 -25.88
N ARG A 178 -21.74 17.28 -24.88
CA ARG A 178 -21.78 18.75 -24.85
C ARG A 178 -20.91 19.42 -25.93
N ASN A 179 -19.70 18.92 -26.17
CA ASN A 179 -18.77 19.49 -27.14
C ASN A 179 -19.23 19.31 -28.59
N GLU A 180 -19.81 18.14 -28.91
CA GLU A 180 -20.40 17.83 -30.21
C GLU A 180 -21.82 18.42 -30.38
N ASN A 181 -22.27 19.22 -29.41
CA ASN A 181 -23.57 19.89 -29.40
C ASN A 181 -24.75 18.92 -29.62
N VAL A 182 -24.60 17.67 -29.17
CA VAL A 182 -25.63 16.64 -29.25
C VAL A 182 -26.63 16.90 -28.12
N PRO A 183 -27.93 17.12 -28.39
CA PRO A 183 -28.93 17.29 -27.34
C PRO A 183 -28.95 16.05 -26.44
N HIS A 184 -29.40 16.19 -25.19
CA HIS A 184 -29.56 15.04 -24.30
C HIS A 184 -30.30 13.91 -25.05
N VAL A 185 -29.80 12.68 -24.91
CA VAL A 185 -30.29 11.53 -25.70
C VAL A 185 -31.81 11.36 -25.51
N ASP A 186 -32.33 11.63 -24.31
CA ASP A 186 -33.77 11.63 -24.02
C ASP A 186 -34.53 12.68 -24.86
N ASP A 187 -34.03 13.92 -24.94
CA ASP A 187 -34.64 14.98 -25.73
C ASP A 187 -34.57 14.68 -27.23
N SER A 188 -33.45 14.12 -27.70
CA SER A 188 -33.26 13.73 -29.10
C SER A 188 -34.22 12.60 -29.50
N ILE A 189 -34.41 11.60 -28.64
CA ILE A 189 -35.35 10.49 -28.88
C ILE A 189 -36.79 11.01 -28.88
N ARG A 190 -37.16 11.87 -27.93
CA ARG A 190 -38.50 12.48 -27.90
C ARG A 190 -38.76 13.33 -29.14
N TYR A 191 -37.78 14.11 -29.58
CA TYR A 191 -37.90 14.90 -30.81
C TYR A 191 -38.08 14.00 -32.04
N VAL A 192 -37.24 12.99 -32.23
CA VAL A 192 -37.35 12.03 -33.35
C VAL A 192 -38.68 11.28 -33.31
N ALA A 193 -39.14 10.85 -32.13
CA ALA A 193 -40.45 10.21 -31.99
C ALA A 193 -41.60 11.15 -32.37
N SER A 194 -41.52 12.43 -31.98
CA SER A 194 -42.53 13.43 -32.33
C SER A 194 -42.54 13.75 -33.82
N GLU A 195 -41.37 13.85 -34.47
CA GLU A 195 -41.27 14.08 -35.91
C GLU A 195 -41.67 12.84 -36.73
N ALA A 196 -41.37 11.64 -36.23
CA ALA A 196 -41.86 10.39 -36.82
C ALA A 196 -43.40 10.32 -36.75
N GLU A 197 -44.00 10.75 -35.64
CA GLU A 197 -45.46 10.78 -35.51
C GLU A 197 -46.09 11.87 -36.40
N ARG A 198 -45.46 13.05 -36.53
CA ARG A 198 -45.88 14.08 -37.50
C ARG A 198 -45.78 13.58 -38.94
N LEU A 199 -44.71 12.86 -39.28
CA LEU A 199 -44.55 12.23 -40.58
C LEU A 199 -45.65 11.19 -40.81
N ARG A 200 -45.95 10.34 -39.82
CA ARG A 200 -47.04 9.37 -39.86
C ARG A 200 -48.40 10.04 -40.07
N GLN A 201 -48.67 11.14 -39.38
CA GLN A 201 -49.91 11.92 -39.55
C GLN A 201 -49.97 12.61 -40.91
N SER A 202 -48.85 13.17 -41.41
CA SER A 202 -48.79 13.80 -42.73
C SER A 202 -48.94 12.79 -43.87
N THR A 203 -48.38 11.60 -43.73
CA THR A 203 -48.52 10.51 -44.70
C THR A 203 -49.93 9.93 -44.66
N ALA A 204 -50.54 9.80 -43.49
CA ALA A 204 -51.94 9.43 -43.35
C ALA A 204 -52.87 10.50 -43.98
N ALA A 205 -52.62 11.77 -43.72
CA ALA A 205 -53.37 12.88 -44.34
C ALA A 205 -53.16 12.96 -45.85
N LEU A 206 -51.97 12.64 -46.36
CA LEU A 206 -51.72 12.50 -47.81
C LEU A 206 -52.46 11.31 -48.39
N VAL A 207 -52.49 10.16 -47.71
CA VAL A 207 -53.25 8.98 -48.15
C VAL A 207 -54.76 9.28 -48.14
N GLU A 208 -55.26 9.95 -47.11
CA GLU A 208 -56.65 10.41 -47.04
C GLU A 208 -56.96 11.49 -48.07
N ALA A 209 -56.03 12.40 -48.38
CA ALA A 209 -56.22 13.39 -49.45
C ALA A 209 -56.18 12.73 -50.83
N ILE A 210 -55.37 11.69 -51.04
CA ILE A 210 -55.33 10.90 -52.28
C ILE A 210 -56.61 10.09 -52.45
N GLN A 211 -57.17 9.53 -51.37
CA GLN A 211 -58.44 8.82 -51.37
C GLN A 211 -59.65 9.78 -51.48
N GLY A 212 -59.63 10.90 -50.76
CA GLY A 212 -60.70 11.89 -50.69
C GLY A 212 -60.80 12.81 -51.91
N ASN A 213 -59.68 13.11 -52.59
CA ASN A 213 -59.72 13.77 -53.90
C ASN A 213 -60.10 12.83 -55.05
N GLY A 214 -60.38 11.55 -54.76
CA GLY A 214 -60.73 10.54 -55.77
C GLY A 214 -59.71 10.50 -56.90
N LEU A 215 -58.42 10.79 -56.64
CA LEU A 215 -57.40 10.83 -57.68
C LEU A 215 -57.09 9.41 -58.17
N LEU A 216 -57.18 8.41 -57.28
CA LEU A 216 -57.12 7.00 -57.65
C LEU A 216 -58.34 6.56 -58.47
N ASP A 217 -59.55 6.97 -58.10
CA ASP A 217 -60.77 6.69 -58.87
C ASP A 217 -60.82 7.44 -60.21
N ARG A 218 -60.35 8.70 -60.25
CA ARG A 218 -60.26 9.48 -61.50
C ARG A 218 -59.15 9.00 -62.42
N VAL A 219 -58.09 8.37 -61.91
CA VAL A 219 -57.06 7.72 -62.74
C VAL A 219 -57.56 6.36 -63.24
N ALA A 220 -58.33 5.62 -62.43
CA ALA A 220 -58.99 4.38 -62.84
C ALA A 220 -60.09 4.62 -63.90
N ASP A 221 -60.94 5.64 -63.73
CA ASP A 221 -61.98 6.01 -64.71
C ASP A 221 -61.38 6.64 -65.98
N ASN A 222 -60.34 7.47 -65.88
CA ASN A 222 -59.65 8.00 -67.08
C ASN A 222 -58.93 6.90 -67.89
N GLN A 223 -58.49 5.80 -67.28
CA GLN A 223 -57.97 4.66 -68.05
C GLN A 223 -59.08 4.00 -68.87
N ASN A 224 -60.29 3.92 -68.34
CA ASN A 224 -61.42 3.30 -69.03
C ASN A 224 -61.93 4.18 -70.19
N ASP A 225 -61.96 5.51 -70.01
CA ASP A 225 -62.34 6.46 -71.07
C ASP A 225 -61.26 6.64 -72.14
N ARG A 226 -59.96 6.63 -71.79
CA ARG A 226 -58.89 6.53 -72.78
C ARG A 226 -58.91 5.20 -73.54
N SER A 227 -59.17 4.10 -72.85
CA SER A 227 -59.31 2.78 -73.49
C SER A 227 -60.47 2.77 -74.48
N LYS A 228 -61.66 3.26 -74.09
CA LYS A 228 -62.82 3.41 -74.99
C LYS A 228 -62.56 4.36 -76.16
N PHE A 229 -61.87 5.48 -75.94
CA PHE A 229 -61.51 6.41 -77.01
C PHE A 229 -60.51 5.80 -77.99
N VAL A 230 -59.48 5.10 -77.49
CA VAL A 230 -58.52 4.36 -78.33
C VAL A 230 -59.24 3.26 -79.10
N GLN A 231 -60.14 2.50 -78.47
CA GLN A 231 -60.91 1.43 -79.10
C GLN A 231 -61.87 1.96 -80.18
N ALA A 232 -62.57 3.08 -79.93
CA ALA A 232 -63.41 3.76 -80.92
C ALA A 232 -62.61 4.34 -82.09
N THR A 233 -61.39 4.83 -81.83
CA THR A 233 -60.49 5.34 -82.88
C THR A 233 -59.92 4.20 -83.72
N LEU A 234 -59.58 3.07 -83.10
CA LEU A 234 -59.14 1.83 -83.77
C LEU A 234 -60.27 1.23 -84.62
N GLN A 235 -61.52 1.29 -84.15
CA GLN A 235 -62.70 0.84 -84.87
C GLN A 235 -63.02 1.74 -86.07
N LYS A 236 -62.90 3.07 -85.93
CA LYS A 236 -62.97 4.02 -87.06
C LYS A 236 -61.84 3.85 -88.07
N LEU A 237 -60.63 3.50 -87.62
CA LEU A 237 -59.51 3.18 -88.51
C LEU A 237 -59.71 1.85 -89.24
N MET A 238 -60.26 0.83 -88.58
CA MET A 238 -60.64 -0.44 -89.22
C MET A 238 -61.80 -0.26 -90.21
N GLU A 239 -62.82 0.56 -89.90
CA GLU A 239 -63.87 0.93 -90.87
C GLU A 239 -63.31 1.70 -92.06
N ARG A 240 -62.37 2.63 -91.83
CA ARG A 240 -61.68 3.32 -92.92
C ARG A 240 -60.81 2.37 -93.75
N TYR A 241 -60.20 1.35 -93.16
CA TYR A 241 -59.48 0.33 -93.92
C TYR A 241 -60.43 -0.58 -94.72
N LYS A 242 -61.60 -0.92 -94.15
CA LYS A 242 -62.63 -1.72 -94.82
C LYS A 242 -63.32 -0.95 -95.96
N ASN A 243 -63.47 0.38 -95.82
CA ASN A 243 -64.04 1.28 -96.82
C ASN A 243 -63.00 1.86 -97.80
N ARG A 244 -61.72 1.51 -97.64
CA ARG A 244 -60.62 1.95 -98.52
C ARG A 244 -59.88 0.76 -99.16
N ALA A 245 -60.46 -0.44 -99.12
CA ALA A 245 -60.15 -1.49 -100.07
C ALA A 245 -60.91 -1.18 -101.38
N PRO A 246 -60.22 -0.80 -102.46
CA PRO A 246 -60.86 -0.63 -103.75
C PRO A 246 -61.13 -1.99 -104.39
N ALA A 247 -62.36 -2.16 -104.88
CA ALA A 247 -62.61 -3.06 -105.99
C ALA A 247 -62.03 -2.45 -107.27
N SER A 248 -61.00 -3.08 -107.82
CA SER A 248 -60.68 -3.12 -109.26
C SER A 248 -59.65 -4.25 -109.45
N SER A 249 -60.08 -5.42 -109.91
CA SER A 249 -60.15 -5.85 -111.33
C SER A 249 -58.88 -6.64 -111.70
N SER A 250 -58.94 -7.97 -111.86
CA SER A 250 -59.20 -8.62 -113.15
C SER A 250 -58.34 -8.07 -114.29
N SER A 251 -57.19 -8.70 -114.49
CA SER A 251 -56.64 -9.13 -115.78
C SER A 251 -55.74 -10.32 -115.51
#